data_AF-A0A1L5KLF1-F1
#
_entry.id   AF-A0A1L5KLF1-F1
#
_cell.length_a   1.000
_cell.length_b   1.000
_cell.length_c   1.000
_cell.angle_alpha   90.00
_cell.angle_beta   90.00
_cell.angle_gamma   90.00
#
_symmetry.space_group_name_H-M   'P 1'
#
loop_
_entity.id
_entity.type
_entity.pdbx_description
1 polymer ?
#
loop_
_entity_poly.entity_id
_entity_poly.type
_entity_poly.pdbx_seq_one_letter_code
_entity_poly.pdbx_strand_id
1 'polypeptide(L)'
;MKDIGHSSPVLNIDFFTDASRKAAEIFTIGYIARESMERCGWVSQDPLYIAYHDNEWGVPETDSKKLFEMICLEGQQAGLSWITVLKKRENYRA
;
A
#
# COMPACT_ATOMS: atom_id res chain seq x y z
N MET A 1 -25.69 2.03 2.30
CA MET A 1 -24.99 2.92 1.36
C MET A 1 -23.51 2.74 1.68
N LYS A 2 -22.82 1.92 0.89
CA LYS A 2 -21.61 1.17 1.30
C LYS A 2 -20.38 2.06 1.40
N ASP A 3 -19.76 2.01 2.57
CA ASP A 3 -18.38 2.31 2.97
C ASP A 3 -17.52 3.07 1.94
N ILE A 4 -17.45 4.38 2.18
CA ILE A 4 -16.53 5.32 1.54
C ILE A 4 -15.31 5.42 2.46
N GLY A 5 -14.10 5.11 1.97
CA GLY A 5 -12.86 5.63 2.55
C GLY A 5 -11.94 4.66 3.30
N HIS A 6 -11.15 3.89 2.56
CA HIS A 6 -9.73 3.70 2.90
C HIS A 6 -8.90 4.27 1.74
N SER A 7 -8.80 5.60 1.72
CA SER A 7 -7.87 6.37 0.89
C SER A 7 -6.42 6.12 1.36
N SER A 8 -5.40 5.87 0.52
CA SER A 8 -5.25 6.23 -0.91
C SER A 8 -4.05 5.49 -1.57
N PRO A 9 -4.09 5.15 -2.88
CA PRO A 9 -2.90 4.96 -3.73
C PRO A 9 -2.45 6.23 -4.48
N VAL A 10 -3.26 7.31 -4.50
CA VAL A 10 -2.85 8.59 -5.10
C VAL A 10 -1.99 9.41 -4.15
N LEU A 11 -0.90 9.97 -4.70
CA LEU A 11 0.06 10.90 -4.11
C LEU A 11 -0.62 11.91 -3.17
N ASN A 12 -0.50 11.71 -1.86
CA ASN A 12 -0.84 12.70 -0.85
C ASN A 12 0.34 12.80 0.12
N ILE A 13 0.90 14.01 0.26
CA ILE A 13 2.23 14.28 0.84
C ILE A 13 2.24 14.34 2.38
N ASP A 14 1.24 13.80 3.05
CA ASP A 14 1.12 13.96 4.50
C ASP A 14 1.71 12.75 5.25
N PHE A 15 3.04 12.69 5.26
CA PHE A 15 3.84 11.75 6.05
C PHE A 15 4.61 12.50 7.13
N PHE A 16 3.97 13.06 8.15
CA PHE A 16 4.68 13.45 9.37
C PHE A 16 3.76 13.52 10.60
N THR A 17 4.28 13.00 11.71
CA THR A 17 3.81 13.06 13.12
C THR A 17 2.93 11.91 13.63
N ASP A 18 3.54 10.96 14.36
CA ASP A 18 3.14 10.57 15.75
C ASP A 18 4.01 9.43 16.36
N ALA A 19 5.33 9.59 16.52
CA ALA A 19 6.16 8.47 17.02
C ALA A 19 7.33 8.87 17.93
N SER A 20 7.10 9.63 19.01
CA SER A 20 8.21 9.99 19.91
C SER A 20 7.94 9.98 21.42
N ARG A 21 6.81 9.42 21.91
CA ARG A 21 6.53 9.49 23.36
C ARG A 21 6.44 8.17 24.15
N LYS A 22 6.73 7.00 23.58
CA LYS A 22 6.51 5.70 24.26
C LYS A 22 7.70 4.73 24.28
N ALA A 23 8.92 5.23 24.15
CA ALA A 23 10.12 4.38 23.98
C ALA A 23 10.85 3.97 25.28
N ALA A 24 10.55 4.54 26.46
CA ALA A 24 11.46 4.39 27.61
C ALA A 24 11.18 3.21 28.58
N GLU A 25 9.98 2.63 28.66
CA GLU A 25 9.63 1.69 29.75
C GLU A 25 9.61 0.19 29.39
N ILE A 26 9.70 -0.19 28.12
CA ILE A 26 9.47 -1.59 27.68
C ILE A 26 10.79 -2.38 27.48
N PHE A 27 11.95 -1.73 27.62
CA PHE A 27 13.24 -2.14 27.07
C PHE A 27 13.83 -3.50 27.54
N THR A 28 13.29 -4.20 28.54
CA THR A 28 13.97 -5.40 29.11
C THR A 28 13.19 -6.72 29.02
N ILE A 29 11.88 -6.72 28.78
CA ILE A 29 11.08 -7.98 28.78
C ILE A 29 10.75 -8.49 27.35
N GLY A 30 10.91 -7.66 26.31
CA GLY A 30 10.33 -7.88 24.97
C GLY A 30 11.23 -8.43 23.85
N TYR A 31 12.42 -8.99 24.10
CA TYR A 31 13.35 -9.41 23.02
C TYR A 31 12.86 -10.62 22.17
N ILE A 32 11.66 -11.17 22.44
CA ILE A 32 11.02 -12.22 21.63
C ILE A 32 9.70 -11.72 21.00
N ALA A 33 9.53 -10.41 20.80
CA ALA A 33 8.54 -9.93 19.84
C ALA A 33 9.20 -9.98 18.45
N ARG A 34 8.78 -10.94 17.62
CA ARG A 34 8.92 -10.82 16.16
C ARG A 34 8.53 -9.40 15.80
N GLU A 35 9.42 -8.63 15.17
CA GLU A 35 9.02 -7.42 14.48
C GLU A 35 8.00 -7.83 13.42
N SER A 36 6.71 -7.74 13.75
CA SER A 36 5.69 -7.74 12.74
C SER A 36 5.90 -6.46 11.96
N MET A 37 6.43 -6.54 10.74
CA MET A 37 6.51 -5.38 9.86
C MET A 37 5.15 -4.70 9.84
N GLU A 38 5.06 -3.53 10.47
CA GLU A 38 3.87 -2.72 10.46
C GLU A 38 3.71 -2.18 9.04
N ARG A 39 2.67 -2.66 8.34
CA ARG A 39 2.34 -2.20 6.98
C ARG A 39 1.49 -0.93 7.06
N CYS A 40 1.43 -0.20 5.95
CA CYS A 40 0.56 0.96 5.87
C CYS A 40 -0.91 0.57 6.13
N GLY A 41 -1.65 1.44 6.83
CA GLY A 41 -3.04 1.14 7.27
C GLY A 41 -4.05 0.91 6.14
N TRP A 42 -3.71 1.27 4.90
CA TRP A 42 -4.55 1.03 3.73
C TRP A 42 -4.37 -0.36 3.11
N VAL A 43 -3.35 -1.13 3.53
CA VAL A 43 -3.09 -2.48 3.04
C VAL A 43 -4.08 -3.45 3.69
N SER A 44 -4.87 -4.15 2.89
CA SER A 44 -5.76 -5.20 3.40
C SER A 44 -5.01 -6.53 3.58
N GLN A 45 -5.67 -7.51 4.20
CA GLN A 45 -5.11 -8.85 4.40
C GLN A 45 -5.11 -9.74 3.14
N ASP A 46 -5.49 -9.18 1.98
CA ASP A 46 -5.45 -9.92 0.71
C ASP A 46 -3.97 -10.17 0.32
N PRO A 47 -3.52 -11.42 0.14
CA PRO A 47 -2.13 -11.73 -0.20
C PRO A 47 -1.64 -11.01 -1.45
N LEU A 48 -2.52 -10.76 -2.42
CA LEU A 48 -2.18 -10.00 -3.62
C LEU A 48 -1.86 -8.55 -3.28
N TYR A 49 -2.66 -7.94 -2.39
CA TYR A 49 -2.46 -6.54 -2.01
C TYR A 49 -1.22 -6.37 -1.14
N ILE A 50 -0.95 -7.35 -0.26
CA ILE A 50 0.29 -7.43 0.52
C ILE A 50 1.50 -7.53 -0.40
N ALA A 51 1.48 -8.45 -1.36
CA ALA A 51 2.60 -8.63 -2.30
C ALA A 51 2.84 -7.38 -3.14
N TYR A 52 1.78 -6.71 -3.59
CA TYR A 52 1.87 -5.44 -4.30
C TYR A 52 2.49 -4.34 -3.42
N HIS A 53 2.01 -4.19 -2.18
CA HIS A 53 2.56 -3.20 -1.26
C HIS A 53 4.04 -3.46 -0.97
N ASP A 54 4.39 -4.70 -0.66
CA ASP A 54 5.73 -5.04 -0.17
C ASP A 54 6.79 -5.03 -1.29
N ASN A 55 6.41 -5.32 -2.54
CA ASN A 55 7.38 -5.51 -3.63
C ASN A 55 7.25 -4.52 -4.80
N GLU A 56 6.10 -3.86 -4.96
CA GLU A 56 5.84 -3.00 -6.11
C GLU A 56 5.59 -1.54 -5.70
N TRP A 57 4.84 -1.30 -4.62
CA TRP A 57 4.45 0.04 -4.21
C TRP A 57 5.61 0.83 -3.60
N GLY A 58 5.85 2.04 -4.10
CA GLY A 58 6.93 2.91 -3.64
C GLY A 58 8.33 2.52 -4.12
N VAL A 59 8.47 1.43 -4.89
CA VAL A 59 9.73 1.04 -5.53
C VAL A 59 9.95 1.92 -6.77
N PRO A 60 11.10 2.62 -6.90
CA PRO A 60 11.37 3.43 -8.08
C PRO A 60 11.37 2.59 -9.36
N GLU A 61 10.56 2.99 -10.34
CA GLU A 61 10.49 2.37 -11.67
C GLU A 61 10.89 3.40 -12.73
N THR A 62 11.73 2.98 -13.67
CA THR A 62 12.27 3.84 -14.74
C THR A 62 11.90 3.34 -16.14
N ASP A 63 11.38 2.11 -16.26
CA ASP A 63 10.90 1.58 -17.53
C ASP A 63 9.65 2.33 -17.99
N SER A 64 9.73 2.96 -19.17
CA SER A 64 8.66 3.81 -19.68
C SER A 64 7.36 3.06 -19.97
N LYS A 65 7.42 1.76 -20.33
CA LYS A 65 6.21 0.98 -20.61
C LYS A 65 5.48 0.64 -19.32
N LYS A 66 6.20 0.24 -18.27
CA LYS A 66 5.62 0.00 -16.95
C LYS A 66 5.06 1.28 -16.34
N LEU A 67 5.77 2.41 -16.48
CA LEU A 67 5.25 3.70 -16.02
C LEU A 67 3.94 4.07 -16.74
N PHE A 68 3.88 3.87 -18.06
CA PHE A 68 2.65 4.07 -18.83
C PHE A 68 1.53 3.13 -18.38
N GLU A 69 1.83 1.84 -18.17
CA GLU A 69 0.87 0.86 -17.65
C GLU A 69 0.29 1.31 -16.31
N MET A 70 1.15 1.73 -15.37
CA MET A 70 0.71 2.20 -14.05
C MET A 70 -0.21 3.42 -14.17
N ILE A 71 0.14 4.42 -15.00
CA ILE A 71 -0.72 5.59 -15.25
C ILE A 71 -2.09 5.16 -15.83
N CYS A 72 -2.10 4.20 -16.76
CA CYS A 72 -3.36 3.69 -17.31
C CYS A 72 -4.21 2.97 -16.25
N LEU A 73 -3.60 2.13 -15.40
CA LEU A 73 -4.28 1.40 -14.34
C LEU A 73 -4.88 2.36 -13.29
N GLU A 74 -4.15 3.41 -12.91
CA GLU A 74 -4.65 4.48 -12.02
C GLU A 74 -5.90 5.17 -12.61
N GLY A 75 -5.92 5.40 -13.93
CA GLY A 75 -7.10 5.92 -14.62
C GLY A 75 -8.32 5.00 -14.55
N GLN A 76 -8.11 3.68 -14.53
CA GLN A 76 -9.21 2.70 -14.38
C GLN A 76 -9.78 2.64 -12.97
N GLN A 77 -9.12 3.25 -11.98
CA GLN A 77 -9.54 3.22 -10.58
C GLN A 77 -10.69 4.19 -10.26
N ALA A 78 -11.17 4.99 -11.21
CA ALA A 78 -12.21 5.99 -10.96
C ALA A 78 -13.48 5.37 -10.35
N GLY A 79 -13.73 5.66 -9.07
CA GLY A 79 -14.87 5.13 -8.31
C GLY A 79 -14.75 3.67 -7.85
N LEU A 80 -13.57 3.06 -7.99
CA LEU A 80 -13.28 1.69 -7.57
C LEU A 80 -12.19 1.64 -6.49
N SER A 81 -12.09 0.49 -5.82
CA SER A 81 -10.94 0.19 -4.98
C SER A 81 -9.76 -0.30 -5.82
N TRP A 82 -8.53 0.04 -5.41
CA TRP A 82 -7.31 -0.36 -6.12
C TRP A 82 -7.16 -1.89 -6.26
N ILE A 83 -7.57 -2.65 -5.24
CA ILE A 83 -7.59 -4.12 -5.30
C ILE A 83 -8.48 -4.67 -6.44
N THR A 84 -9.53 -3.94 -6.83
CA THR A 84 -10.39 -4.32 -7.97
C THR A 84 -9.62 -4.20 -9.29
N VAL A 85 -8.83 -3.15 -9.44
CA VAL A 85 -7.98 -2.93 -10.62
C VAL A 85 -6.84 -3.95 -10.64
N LEU A 86 -6.14 -4.14 -9.53
CA LEU A 86 -5.07 -5.14 -9.37
C LEU A 86 -5.51 -6.55 -9.77
N LYS A 87 -6.68 -6.99 -9.31
CA LYS A 87 -7.24 -8.31 -9.66
C LYS A 87 -7.54 -8.48 -11.15
N LYS A 88 -7.72 -7.38 -11.89
CA LYS A 88 -7.96 -7.35 -13.33
C LYS A 88 -6.71 -7.04 -14.15
N ARG A 89 -5.57 -6.76 -13.52
CA ARG A 89 -4.33 -6.32 -14.19
C ARG A 89 -3.90 -7.26 -15.31
N GLU A 90 -3.90 -8.57 -15.08
CA GLU A 90 -3.54 -9.55 -16.12
C GLU A 90 -4.52 -9.53 -17.31
N ASN A 91 -5.80 -9.25 -17.06
CA ASN A 91 -6.78 -9.14 -18.13
C ASN A 91 -6.57 -7.88 -18.99
N TYR A 92 -6.01 -6.80 -18.42
CA TYR A 92 -5.64 -5.61 -19.18
C TYR A 92 -4.36 -5.80 -20.01
N ARG A 93 -3.54 -6.79 -19.66
CA ARG A 93 -2.29 -7.13 -20.37
C ARG A 93 -2.48 -8.12 -21.53
N ALA A 94 -3.58 -8.87 -21.52
CA ALA A 94 -3.96 -9.85 -22.54
C ALA A 94 -4.48 -9.18 -23.82
#